data_AF-A0A6A3IET3-F1
#
_entry.id   AF-A0A6A3IET3-F1
#
_cell.length_a   1.000
_cell.length_b   1.000
_cell.length_c   1.000
_cell.angle_alpha   90.00
_cell.angle_beta   90.00
_cell.angle_gamma   90.00
#
_symmetry.space_group_name_H-M   'P 1'
#
loop_
_entity.id
_entity.type
_entity.pdbx_description
1 polymer ?
#
loop_
_entity_poly.entity_id
_entity_poly.type
_entity_poly.pdbx_seq_one_letter_code
_entity_poly.pdbx_strand_id
1 'polypeptide(L)' 'MYQKKPQLKNLKVFGALGYGHLPDEKRRELDAKAFKCRFLGYEDAV' A
#
# COMPACT_ATOMS: atom_id res chain seq x y z
N MET A 1 9.16 5.38 -30.94
CA MET A 1 8.64 4.21 -30.18
C MET A 1 7.98 4.53 -28.84
N TYR A 2 8.09 5.73 -28.23
CA TYR A 2 7.61 5.99 -26.86
C TYR A 2 6.22 6.65 -26.71
N GLN A 3 5.47 6.84 -27.81
CA GLN A 3 4.20 7.59 -27.77
C GLN A 3 2.96 6.73 -27.48
N LYS A 4 3.07 5.40 -27.45
CA LYS A 4 1.91 4.51 -27.23
C LYS A 4 1.84 4.08 -25.77
N LYS A 5 0.72 4.38 -25.10
CA LYS A 5 0.47 3.93 -23.73
C LYS A 5 0.56 2.39 -23.65
N PRO A 6 1.32 1.83 -22.69
CA PRO A 6 1.40 0.40 -22.50
C PRO A 6 0.04 -0.17 -22.06
N GLN A 7 -0.29 -1.37 -22.53
CA GLN A 7 -1.51 -2.07 -22.09
C GLN A 7 -1.28 -2.67 -20.69
N LEU A 8 -2.09 -2.26 -19.72
CA LEU A 8 -1.95 -2.71 -18.32
C LEU A 8 -2.86 -3.90 -17.96
N LYS A 9 -3.54 -4.49 -18.95
CA LYS A 9 -4.57 -5.54 -18.75
C LYS A 9 -4.13 -6.75 -17.92
N ASN A 10 -2.83 -7.07 -17.92
CA ASN A 10 -2.27 -8.24 -17.23
C ASN A 10 -1.39 -7.86 -16.03
N LEU A 11 -1.34 -6.58 -15.64
CA LEU A 11 -0.53 -6.14 -14.51
C LEU A 11 -1.20 -6.57 -13.20
N LYS A 12 -0.44 -7.17 -12.29
CA LYS A 12 -0.90 -7.58 -10.94
C LYS A 12 -0.18 -6.78 -9.88
N VAL A 13 -0.91 -6.40 -8.82
CA VAL A 13 -0.32 -5.72 -7.65
C VAL A 13 0.51 -6.73 -6.86
N PHE A 14 1.81 -6.46 -6.70
CA PHE A 14 2.73 -7.25 -5.89
C PHE A 14 2.75 -6.78 -4.43
N GLY A 15 3.43 -7.52 -3.56
CA GLY A 15 3.54 -7.23 -2.12
C GLY A 15 2.74 -8.19 -1.23
N ALA A 16 2.95 -8.08 0.08
CA ALA A 16 2.27 -8.84 1.11
C ALA A 16 1.02 -8.10 1.61
N LEU A 17 0.08 -8.81 2.22
CA LEU A 17 -0.97 -8.16 3.00
C LEU A 17 -0.35 -7.57 4.27
N GLY A 18 -0.50 -6.27 4.48
CA GLY A 18 0.01 -5.56 5.64
C GLY A 18 -1.09 -4.79 6.36
N TYR A 19 -0.74 -4.30 7.55
CA TYR A 19 -1.58 -3.42 8.36
C TYR A 19 -0.74 -2.23 8.86
N GLY A 20 -1.10 -1.02 8.44
CA GLY A 20 -0.43 0.21 8.87
C GLY A 20 -1.09 0.78 10.12
N HIS A 21 -0.29 1.20 11.10
CA HIS A 21 -0.80 1.78 12.34
C HIS A 21 -1.49 3.13 12.10
N LEU A 22 -2.65 3.32 12.74
CA LEU A 22 -3.37 4.59 12.79
C LEU A 22 -3.17 5.23 14.18
N PRO A 23 -2.54 6.41 14.25
CA PRO A 23 -2.39 7.14 15.50
C PRO A 23 -3.74 7.41 16.18
N ASP A 24 -3.77 7.29 17.49
CA ASP A 24 -4.96 7.38 18.35
C ASP A 24 -5.71 8.71 18.17
N GLU A 25 -4.96 9.82 18.00
CA GLU A 25 -5.50 11.16 17.76
C GLU A 25 -6.38 11.25 16.51
N LYS A 26 -6.16 10.35 15.55
CA LYS A 26 -6.88 10.29 14.28
C LYS A 26 -8.01 9.25 14.28
N ARG A 27 -8.23 8.54 15.40
CA ARG A 27 -9.22 7.47 15.56
C ARG A 27 -10.41 7.92 16.41
N ARG A 28 -11.62 7.56 16.01
CA ARG A 28 -12.82 7.60 16.88
C ARG A 28 -12.88 6.32 17.72
N GLU A 29 -13.69 6.33 18.78
CA GLU A 29 -13.72 5.28 19.82
C GLU A 29 -13.82 3.83 19.29
N LEU A 30 -14.48 3.65 18.14
CA LEU A 30 -14.69 2.33 17.52
C LEU A 30 -13.94 2.16 16.19
N ASP A 31 -13.08 3.11 15.81
CA ASP A 31 -12.28 2.98 14.59
C ASP A 31 -11.16 1.94 14.77
N ALA A 32 -10.87 1.22 13.69
CA ALA A 32 -9.81 0.22 13.69
C ALA A 32 -8.44 0.84 14.02
N LYS A 33 -7.63 0.11 14.78
CA LYS A 33 -6.25 0.53 15.15
C LYS A 33 -5.27 0.52 13.98
N ALA A 34 -5.63 -0.12 12.88
CA ALA A 34 -4.79 -0.25 11.71
C ALA A 34 -5.61 -0.30 10.42
N PHE A 35 -5.06 0.23 9.34
CA PHE A 35 -5.65 0.13 8.01
C PHE A 35 -5.00 -1.01 7.23
N LYS A 36 -5.82 -1.73 6.46
CA LYS A 36 -5.36 -2.79 5.56
C LYS A 36 -4.57 -2.17 4.41
N CYS A 37 -3.38 -2.70 4.11
CA CYS A 37 -2.53 -2.19 3.03
C CYS A 37 -1.79 -3.32 2.29
N ARG A 38 -1.13 -2.96 1.18
CA ARG A 38 -0.13 -3.82 0.52
C ARG A 38 1.26 -3.39 0.97
N PHE A 39 1.97 -4.27 1.64
CA PHE A 39 3.35 -4.04 2.05
C PHE A 39 4.31 -4.42 0.92
N LEU A 40 5.18 -3.47 0.54
CA LEU A 40 6.13 -3.64 -0.58
C LEU A 40 7.56 -3.96 -0.10
N GLY A 41 7.90 -3.63 1.14
CA GLY A 41 9.26 -3.73 1.68
C GLY A 41 9.68 -2.44 2.37
N TYR A 42 10.85 -2.46 2.97
CA TYR A 42 11.55 -1.26 3.43
C TYR A 42 12.51 -0.81 2.33
N GLU A 43 12.84 0.48 2.33
CA GLU A 43 13.98 1.00 1.56
C GLU A 43 15.26 0.31 2.04
N ASP A 44 16.17 0.02 1.11
CA ASP A 44 17.51 -0.46 1.46
C ASP A 44 18.23 0.67 2.19
N ALA A 45 18.79 0.38 3.37
CA ALA A 45 19.38 1.39 4.26
C ALA A 45 20.77 1.86 3.81
N VAL A 46 20.96 2.12 2.50
CA VAL A 46 22.24 2.50 1.88
C VAL A 46 22.27 4.00 1.59
#